data_AF-A0A9E3M9P0-F1
#
_entry.id   AF-A0A9E3M9P0-F1
#
_cell.length_a   1.000
_cell.length_b   1.000
_cell.length_c   1.000
_cell.angle_alpha   90.00
_cell.angle_beta   90.00
_cell.angle_gamma   90.00
#
_symmetry.space_group_name_H-M   'P 1'
#
loop_
_entity.id
_entity.type
_entity.pdbx_description
1 polymer ?
#
loop_
_entity_poly.entity_id
_entity_poly.type
_entity_poly.pdbx_seq_one_letter_code
_entity_poly.pdbx_strand_id
1 'polypeptide(L)'
;MKKRYKQSGRTLVEMTVVITAIVLLGSFGLPAIRAFLDSFESGTGARPVISAAMASARAIAAKEQRYAGIRFQKAYHPDGPLAAPQYMVFIVQDPSIGAYFFRAVEGLQPIKLPDSLGVMDLKHRTNLNPRYSGDDPIDTDVEISDLNILRDTTAFSIIFSPSGKLVIHNVRVRNRDGEGDSPSFPDLSRDDIFNKSAKVNAGIAMFYQDDYANLGLGQEESRRGFIIYDRLKFKRAYQQGQAYSGYLWKLIPDAIYINPYTGTMIEK
;
A
#
# COMPACT_ATOMS: atom_id res chain seq x y z
N MET A 1 -51.58 -28.15 -8.75
CA MET A 1 -50.14 -28.35 -9.06
C MET A 1 -49.30 -27.76 -7.93
N LYS A 2 -48.60 -28.58 -7.13
CA LYS A 2 -47.65 -28.10 -6.09
C LYS A 2 -46.25 -27.96 -6.71
N LYS A 3 -45.68 -26.74 -6.72
CA LYS A 3 -44.28 -26.50 -7.11
C LYS A 3 -43.35 -27.01 -6.01
N ARG A 4 -42.44 -27.94 -6.34
CA ARG A 4 -41.34 -28.37 -5.47
C ARG A 4 -40.20 -27.34 -5.57
N TYR A 5 -39.84 -26.71 -4.45
CA TYR A 5 -38.57 -25.99 -4.33
C TYR A 5 -37.44 -27.02 -4.21
N LYS A 6 -36.50 -27.02 -5.16
CA LYS A 6 -35.23 -27.73 -5.02
C LYS A 6 -34.30 -26.88 -4.15
N GLN A 7 -34.19 -27.23 -2.87
CA GLN A 7 -33.07 -26.81 -2.04
C GLN A 7 -31.90 -27.77 -2.32
N SER A 8 -30.84 -27.28 -2.96
CA SER A 8 -29.57 -28.01 -3.02
C SER A 8 -28.82 -27.80 -1.69
N GLY A 9 -29.03 -28.71 -0.75
CA GLY A 9 -28.14 -28.81 0.41
C GLY A 9 -26.78 -29.28 -0.07
N ARG A 10 -25.76 -28.43 0.00
CA ARG A 10 -24.36 -28.86 -0.20
C ARG A 10 -24.06 -29.96 0.82
N THR A 11 -23.50 -31.06 0.35
CA THR A 11 -23.23 -32.19 1.24
C THR A 11 -22.07 -31.84 2.19
N LEU A 12 -22.08 -32.40 3.40
CA LEU A 12 -21.04 -32.16 4.42
C LEU A 12 -19.63 -32.52 3.90
N VAL A 13 -19.57 -33.47 2.96
CA VAL A 13 -18.35 -33.89 2.25
C VAL A 13 -17.85 -32.78 1.30
N GLU A 14 -18.72 -32.14 0.51
CA GLU A 14 -18.32 -31.03 -0.36
C GLU A 14 -17.76 -29.84 0.43
N MET A 15 -18.37 -29.51 1.57
CA MET A 15 -17.85 -28.46 2.46
C MET A 15 -16.46 -28.81 3.01
N THR A 16 -16.25 -30.07 3.37
CA THR A 16 -14.96 -30.55 3.90
C THR A 16 -13.86 -30.50 2.84
N VAL A 17 -14.16 -30.92 1.61
CA VAL A 17 -13.21 -30.86 0.48
C VAL A 17 -12.84 -29.41 0.15
N VAL A 18 -13.81 -28.50 0.13
CA VAL A 18 -13.56 -27.08 -0.12
C VAL A 18 -12.69 -26.46 0.96
N ILE A 19 -12.98 -26.73 2.25
CA ILE A 19 -12.16 -26.22 3.36
C ILE A 19 -10.74 -26.78 3.29
N THR A 20 -10.60 -28.08 3.01
CA THR A 20 -9.28 -28.73 2.91
C THR A 20 -8.45 -28.14 1.77
N ALA A 21 -9.08 -27.91 0.61
CA ALA A 21 -8.42 -27.27 -0.53
C ALA A 21 -7.98 -25.82 -0.21
N ILE A 22 -8.82 -25.04 0.48
CA ILE A 22 -8.47 -23.68 0.92
C ILE A 22 -7.31 -23.70 1.92
N VAL A 23 -7.30 -24.63 2.88
CA VAL A 23 -6.22 -24.77 3.88
C VAL A 23 -4.90 -25.19 3.22
N LEU A 24 -4.93 -26.12 2.26
CA LEU A 24 -3.75 -26.52 1.51
C LEU A 24 -3.21 -25.35 0.67
N LEU A 25 -4.08 -24.66 -0.08
CA LEU A 25 -3.68 -23.49 -0.86
C LEU A 25 -3.11 -22.35 0.02
N GLY A 26 -3.70 -22.15 1.21
CA GLY A 26 -3.25 -21.13 2.16
C GLY A 26 -1.90 -21.45 2.82
N SER A 27 -1.62 -22.73 3.10
CA SER A 27 -0.39 -23.15 3.79
C SER A 27 0.84 -23.17 2.87
N PHE A 28 0.68 -23.57 1.60
CA PHE A 28 1.77 -23.55 0.63
C PHE A 28 1.99 -22.18 -0.05
N GLY A 29 1.00 -21.28 0.01
CA GLY A 29 1.06 -19.99 -0.68
C GLY A 29 2.15 -19.06 -0.14
N LEU A 30 2.32 -18.96 1.18
CA LEU A 30 3.22 -17.99 1.81
C LEU A 30 4.72 -18.23 1.49
N PRO A 31 5.27 -19.45 1.61
CA PRO A 31 6.66 -19.71 1.23
C PRO A 31 6.92 -19.52 -0.27
N ALA A 32 5.97 -19.89 -1.12
CA ALA A 32 6.09 -19.71 -2.57
C ALA A 32 6.07 -18.22 -2.97
N ILE A 33 5.26 -17.40 -2.29
CA ILE A 33 5.26 -15.94 -2.46
C ILE A 33 6.62 -15.36 -2.10
N ARG A 34 7.24 -15.78 -0.98
CA ARG A 34 8.58 -15.31 -0.59
C ARG A 34 9.63 -15.62 -1.66
N ALA A 35 9.74 -16.89 -2.07
CA ALA A 35 10.71 -17.31 -3.08
C ALA A 35 10.50 -16.62 -4.44
N PHE A 36 9.25 -16.34 -4.81
CA PHE A 36 8.92 -15.58 -6.02
C PHE A 36 9.33 -14.12 -5.92
N LEU A 37 9.11 -13.47 -4.78
CA LEU A 37 9.53 -12.09 -4.54
C LEU A 37 11.06 -11.92 -4.61
N ASP A 38 11.81 -12.86 -4.04
CA ASP A 38 13.28 -12.86 -4.08
C ASP A 38 13.83 -12.93 -5.51
N SER A 39 13.11 -13.59 -6.44
CA SER A 39 13.53 -13.71 -7.83
C SER A 39 13.49 -12.38 -8.61
N PHE A 40 12.68 -11.41 -8.17
CA PHE A 40 12.51 -10.13 -8.86
C PHE A 40 13.61 -9.11 -8.60
N GLU A 41 14.45 -9.30 -7.58
CA GLU A 41 15.63 -8.46 -7.36
C GLU A 41 16.63 -8.57 -8.53
N SER A 42 16.53 -9.63 -9.34
CA SER A 42 17.50 -9.97 -10.40
C SER A 42 17.08 -9.61 -11.83
N GLY A 43 15.86 -9.14 -12.10
CA GLY A 43 15.38 -9.00 -13.49
C GLY A 43 14.23 -8.01 -13.76
N THR A 44 14.53 -7.03 -14.61
CA THR A 44 13.62 -6.31 -15.53
C THR A 44 12.28 -5.78 -15.00
N GLY A 45 12.27 -4.49 -14.61
CA GLY A 45 11.09 -3.61 -14.55
C GLY A 45 10.28 -3.68 -13.25
N ALA A 46 9.83 -2.54 -12.72
CA ALA A 46 8.97 -2.51 -11.52
C ALA A 46 7.56 -3.09 -11.75
N ARG A 47 7.07 -3.09 -13.00
CA ARG A 47 5.70 -3.52 -13.34
C ARG A 47 5.42 -4.99 -12.96
N PRO A 48 6.21 -6.00 -13.38
CA PRO A 48 5.99 -7.38 -12.96
C PRO A 48 5.97 -7.56 -11.44
N VAL A 49 6.89 -6.89 -10.73
CA VAL A 49 7.00 -6.96 -9.26
C VAL A 49 5.75 -6.37 -8.58
N ILE A 50 5.30 -5.21 -9.05
CA ILE A 50 4.08 -4.58 -8.52
C ILE A 50 2.84 -5.44 -8.84
N SER A 51 2.77 -6.02 -10.04
CA SER A 51 1.70 -6.94 -10.44
C SER A 51 1.63 -8.16 -9.51
N ALA A 52 2.78 -8.79 -9.29
CA ALA A 52 2.95 -9.94 -8.41
C ALA A 52 2.55 -9.62 -6.97
N ALA A 53 2.98 -8.48 -6.46
CA ALA A 53 2.60 -8.01 -5.15
C ALA A 53 1.08 -7.81 -5.08
N MET A 54 0.45 -7.19 -6.09
CA MET A 54 -1.01 -6.96 -6.05
C MET A 54 -1.81 -8.25 -6.07
N ALA A 55 -1.39 -9.24 -6.87
CA ALA A 55 -1.97 -10.57 -6.85
C ALA A 55 -1.83 -11.23 -5.46
N SER A 56 -0.68 -11.07 -4.81
CA SER A 56 -0.42 -11.58 -3.46
C SER A 56 -1.30 -10.88 -2.41
N ALA A 57 -1.42 -9.55 -2.47
CA ALA A 57 -2.26 -8.77 -1.56
C ALA A 57 -3.74 -9.15 -1.70
N ARG A 58 -4.21 -9.39 -2.93
CA ARG A 58 -5.55 -9.90 -3.21
C ARG A 58 -5.77 -11.29 -2.60
N ALA A 59 -4.78 -12.18 -2.70
CA ALA A 59 -4.84 -13.50 -2.07
C ALA A 59 -4.85 -13.41 -0.54
N ILE A 60 -4.08 -12.49 0.05
CA ILE A 60 -4.09 -12.20 1.49
C ILE A 60 -5.48 -11.72 1.93
N ALA A 61 -6.09 -10.79 1.20
CA ALA A 61 -7.44 -10.29 1.51
C ALA A 61 -8.47 -11.45 1.57
N ALA A 62 -8.39 -12.37 0.59
CA ALA A 62 -9.24 -13.54 0.55
C ALA A 62 -8.94 -14.55 1.67
N LYS A 63 -7.66 -14.79 1.98
CA LYS A 63 -7.25 -15.71 3.04
C LYS A 63 -7.69 -15.22 4.42
N GLU A 64 -7.41 -13.97 4.73
CA GLU A 64 -7.68 -13.37 6.05
C GLU A 64 -9.15 -12.98 6.21
N GLN A 65 -9.96 -13.06 5.13
CA GLN A 65 -11.35 -12.58 5.08
C GLN A 65 -11.47 -11.12 5.56
N ARG A 66 -10.48 -10.30 5.22
CA ARG A 66 -10.33 -8.89 5.63
C ARG A 66 -9.89 -8.04 4.46
N TYR A 67 -10.01 -6.73 4.58
CA TYR A 67 -9.38 -5.84 3.61
C TYR A 67 -7.87 -5.97 3.73
N ALA A 68 -7.19 -6.17 2.60
CA ALA A 68 -5.74 -6.22 2.54
C ALA A 68 -5.25 -5.60 1.24
N GLY A 69 -3.99 -5.19 1.22
CA GLY A 69 -3.47 -4.38 0.14
C GLY A 69 -1.98 -4.19 0.19
N ILE A 70 -1.53 -3.26 -0.64
CA ILE A 70 -0.15 -2.80 -0.66
C ILE A 70 -0.16 -1.33 -0.32
N ARG A 71 0.71 -0.95 0.61
CA ARG A 71 1.11 0.43 0.82
C ARG A 71 2.44 0.67 0.14
N PHE A 72 2.48 1.68 -0.71
CA PHE A 72 3.72 2.25 -1.18
C PHE A 72 4.14 3.32 -0.19
N GLN A 73 5.38 3.28 0.29
CA GLN A 73 5.90 4.33 1.17
C GLN A 73 7.42 4.39 1.06
N LYS A 74 7.97 5.60 1.13
CA LYS A 74 9.41 5.81 1.26
C LYS A 74 9.87 5.56 2.69
N ALA A 75 11.00 4.88 2.84
CA ALA A 75 11.64 4.74 4.15
C ALA A 75 12.06 6.12 4.70
N TYR A 76 12.22 6.21 6.01
CA TYR A 76 12.82 7.41 6.59
C TYR A 76 14.26 7.59 6.11
N HIS A 77 14.61 8.82 5.75
CA HIS A 77 15.98 9.21 5.41
C HIS A 77 16.21 10.65 5.90
N PRO A 78 17.33 10.94 6.59
CA PRO A 78 17.60 12.28 7.12
C PRO A 78 17.65 13.36 6.02
N ASP A 79 18.19 13.01 4.84
CA ASP A 79 18.22 13.92 3.68
C ASP A 79 16.87 14.08 2.96
N GLY A 80 15.80 13.49 3.49
CA GLY A 80 14.44 13.65 3.00
C GLY A 80 14.00 12.62 1.93
N PRO A 81 12.75 12.76 1.43
CA PRO A 81 12.10 11.75 0.60
C PRO A 81 12.78 11.53 -0.76
N LEU A 82 13.53 12.49 -1.29
CA LEU A 82 14.23 12.29 -2.58
C LEU A 82 15.35 11.23 -2.50
N ALA A 83 16.07 11.18 -1.38
CA ALA A 83 17.12 10.21 -1.14
C ALA A 83 16.55 8.84 -0.77
N ALA A 84 15.42 8.82 -0.06
CA ALA A 84 14.81 7.62 0.47
C ALA A 84 14.40 6.58 -0.60
N PRO A 85 14.77 5.30 -0.43
CA PRO A 85 14.20 4.20 -1.20
C PRO A 85 12.70 4.04 -0.91
N GLN A 86 11.94 3.59 -1.90
CA GLN A 86 10.50 3.34 -1.80
C GLN A 86 10.26 1.83 -1.72
N TYR A 87 9.28 1.45 -0.90
CA TYR A 87 8.94 0.05 -0.65
C TYR A 87 7.47 -0.21 -0.91
N MET A 88 7.16 -1.46 -1.20
CA MET A 88 5.83 -2.04 -1.11
C MET A 88 5.70 -2.79 0.21
N VAL A 89 4.71 -2.43 1.00
CA VAL A 89 4.42 -3.06 2.29
C VAL A 89 3.05 -3.71 2.21
N PHE A 90 2.97 -5.02 2.46
CA PHE A 90 1.69 -5.69 2.58
C PHE A 90 1.00 -5.23 3.85
N ILE A 91 -0.22 -4.72 3.71
CA ILE A 91 -1.02 -4.24 4.83
C ILE A 91 -2.35 -4.99 4.90
N VAL A 92 -2.82 -5.24 6.12
CA VAL A 92 -4.10 -5.91 6.40
C VAL A 92 -4.86 -5.11 7.43
N GLN A 93 -6.18 -5.00 7.25
CA GLN A 93 -7.06 -4.36 8.21
C GLN A 93 -7.06 -5.17 9.51
N ASP A 94 -6.93 -4.47 10.63
CA ASP A 94 -7.05 -5.08 11.94
C ASP A 94 -8.19 -4.44 12.73
N PRO A 95 -9.37 -5.09 12.77
CA PRO A 95 -10.52 -4.57 13.49
C PRO A 95 -10.30 -4.41 15.00
N SER A 96 -9.31 -5.10 15.59
CA SER A 96 -9.01 -4.98 17.02
C SER A 96 -8.44 -3.62 17.41
N ILE A 97 -7.75 -2.97 16.47
CA ILE A 97 -7.22 -1.61 16.62
C ILE A 97 -8.20 -0.58 16.02
N GLY A 98 -9.06 -1.00 15.07
CA GLY A 98 -10.32 -0.35 14.71
C GLY A 98 -10.63 -0.40 13.20
N ALA A 99 -11.77 0.17 12.80
CA ALA A 99 -12.39 -0.10 11.50
C ALA A 99 -11.56 0.36 10.27
N TYR A 100 -10.78 1.44 10.37
CA TYR A 100 -9.96 1.96 9.26
C TYR A 100 -8.47 1.70 9.47
N PHE A 101 -8.13 0.93 10.50
CA PHE A 101 -6.74 0.73 10.86
C PHE A 101 -6.16 -0.49 10.17
N PHE A 102 -5.00 -0.29 9.59
CA PHE A 102 -4.23 -1.31 8.90
C PHE A 102 -2.88 -1.43 9.59
N ARG A 103 -2.32 -2.62 9.55
CA ARG A 103 -0.95 -2.90 10.00
C ARG A 103 -0.23 -3.71 8.95
N ALA A 104 1.09 -3.78 9.06
CA ALA A 104 1.86 -4.69 8.22
C ALA A 104 1.41 -6.15 8.44
N VAL A 105 1.39 -6.92 7.36
CA VAL A 105 1.10 -8.37 7.42
C VAL A 105 2.25 -9.06 8.15
N GLU A 106 1.92 -9.83 9.18
CA GLU A 106 2.92 -10.54 9.97
C GLU A 106 3.75 -11.52 9.14
N GLY A 107 5.06 -11.50 9.37
CA GLY A 107 6.00 -12.38 8.68
C GLY A 107 6.26 -12.03 7.21
N LEU A 108 5.75 -10.92 6.69
CA LEU A 108 6.14 -10.40 5.37
C LEU A 108 7.00 -9.15 5.53
N GLN A 109 8.19 -9.20 4.95
CA GLN A 109 9.10 -8.06 4.93
C GLN A 109 8.70 -7.07 3.82
N PRO A 110 8.91 -5.75 4.03
CA PRO A 110 8.78 -4.75 2.97
C PRO A 110 9.62 -5.09 1.74
N ILE A 111 9.04 -4.98 0.54
CA ILE A 111 9.73 -5.23 -0.72
C ILE A 111 10.26 -3.91 -1.26
N LYS A 112 11.59 -3.80 -1.43
CA LYS A 112 12.22 -2.60 -2.00
C LYS A 112 11.91 -2.48 -3.49
N LEU A 113 11.49 -1.30 -3.94
CA LEU A 113 11.41 -1.00 -5.37
C LEU A 113 12.81 -0.74 -5.95
N PRO A 114 13.05 -1.02 -7.25
CA PRO A 114 14.32 -0.74 -7.89
C PRO A 114 14.77 0.72 -7.69
N ASP A 115 16.06 0.95 -7.41
CA ASP A 115 16.57 2.28 -7.05
C ASP A 115 16.41 3.33 -8.16
N SER A 116 16.26 2.90 -9.41
CA SER A 116 15.99 3.75 -10.56
C SER A 116 14.52 4.15 -10.73
N LEU A 117 13.59 3.49 -10.02
CA LEU A 117 12.15 3.64 -10.23
C LEU A 117 11.44 4.08 -8.95
N GLY A 118 10.35 4.82 -9.12
CA GLY A 118 9.43 5.19 -8.06
C GLY A 118 7.99 5.14 -8.55
N VAL A 119 7.06 5.15 -7.61
CA VAL A 119 5.62 5.24 -7.88
C VAL A 119 5.00 6.41 -7.16
N MET A 120 3.98 7.00 -7.78
CA MET A 120 3.31 8.21 -7.30
C MET A 120 1.84 8.18 -7.68
N ASP A 121 0.95 8.60 -6.78
CA ASP A 121 -0.50 8.65 -7.04
C ASP A 121 -0.99 9.99 -7.61
N LEU A 122 -0.10 11.01 -7.65
CA LEU A 122 -0.36 12.38 -8.07
C LEU A 122 -1.48 13.08 -7.28
N LYS A 123 -1.67 12.70 -6.02
CA LYS A 123 -2.57 13.36 -5.09
C LYS A 123 -1.82 13.82 -3.86
N HIS A 124 -2.30 14.90 -3.26
CA HIS A 124 -1.85 15.34 -1.95
C HIS A 124 -3.04 15.60 -1.05
N ARG A 125 -2.83 15.45 0.24
CA ARG A 125 -3.81 15.70 1.29
C ARG A 125 -4.00 17.20 1.45
N THR A 126 -5.25 17.60 1.59
CA THR A 126 -5.64 18.98 1.95
C THR A 126 -6.11 19.08 3.40
N ASN A 127 -6.52 17.96 3.99
CA ASN A 127 -6.94 17.90 5.38
C ASN A 127 -5.75 17.57 6.31
N LEU A 128 -5.32 18.52 7.13
CA LEU A 128 -4.22 18.29 8.08
C LEU A 128 -4.65 17.52 9.34
N ASN A 129 -5.90 17.05 9.41
CA ASN A 129 -6.34 16.17 10.48
C ASN A 129 -6.04 14.70 10.13
N PRO A 130 -5.26 13.97 10.96
CA PRO A 130 -4.87 12.59 10.66
C PRO A 130 -6.03 11.57 10.65
N ARG A 131 -7.24 11.98 11.06
CA ARG A 131 -8.43 11.11 11.13
C ARG A 131 -9.37 11.23 9.92
N TYR A 132 -9.17 12.24 9.08
CA TYR A 132 -10.07 12.50 7.97
C TYR A 132 -9.26 12.52 6.68
N SER A 133 -9.75 11.81 5.67
CA SER A 133 -9.23 11.88 4.31
C SER A 133 -9.70 13.17 3.64
N GLY A 134 -8.95 13.60 2.63
CA GLY A 134 -9.28 14.76 1.81
C GLY A 134 -8.07 15.06 0.93
N ASP A 135 -8.20 14.83 -0.37
CA ASP A 135 -7.07 14.86 -1.29
C ASP A 135 -7.44 15.61 -2.57
N ASP A 136 -6.50 16.43 -3.04
CA ASP A 136 -6.57 17.13 -4.32
C ASP A 136 -5.49 16.61 -5.28
N PRO A 137 -5.71 16.67 -6.60
CA PRO A 137 -4.68 16.32 -7.57
C PRO A 137 -3.54 17.33 -7.51
N ILE A 138 -2.31 16.85 -7.74
CA ILE A 138 -1.16 17.72 -8.00
C ILE A 138 -1.26 18.21 -9.45
N ASP A 139 -1.23 19.53 -9.65
CA ASP A 139 -1.25 20.12 -10.99
C ASP A 139 -0.23 21.24 -11.24
N THR A 140 0.61 21.55 -10.24
CA THR A 140 1.68 22.55 -10.38
C THR A 140 3.06 22.09 -9.91
N ASP A 141 4.10 22.75 -10.43
CA ASP A 141 5.48 22.58 -9.94
C ASP A 141 5.66 23.07 -8.49
N VAL A 142 4.86 24.06 -8.08
CA VAL A 142 4.92 24.65 -6.73
C VAL A 142 4.48 23.63 -5.69
N GLU A 143 3.37 22.93 -5.93
CA GLU A 143 2.85 21.91 -5.02
C GLU A 143 3.85 20.76 -4.84
N ILE A 144 4.29 20.15 -5.93
CA ILE A 144 5.19 18.98 -5.84
C ILE A 144 6.56 19.35 -5.25
N SER A 145 6.95 20.63 -5.25
CA SER A 145 8.19 21.09 -4.64
C SER A 145 8.17 21.03 -3.10
N ASP A 146 7.00 20.97 -2.45
CA ASP A 146 6.93 20.76 -1.01
C ASP A 146 7.30 19.31 -0.66
N LEU A 147 8.26 19.12 0.26
CA LEU A 147 8.73 17.80 0.69
C LEU A 147 7.65 16.96 1.38
N ASN A 148 6.67 17.59 2.04
CA ASN A 148 5.54 16.90 2.66
C ASN A 148 4.55 16.44 1.59
N ILE A 149 4.28 17.26 0.57
CA ILE A 149 3.46 16.86 -0.59
C ILE A 149 4.15 15.73 -1.35
N LEU A 150 5.47 15.83 -1.60
CA LEU A 150 6.24 14.75 -2.20
C LEU A 150 6.19 13.46 -1.37
N ARG A 151 6.27 13.57 -0.04
CA ARG A 151 6.13 12.41 0.85
C ARG A 151 4.74 11.79 0.73
N ASP A 152 3.69 12.61 0.73
CA ASP A 152 2.30 12.20 0.63
C ASP A 152 2.02 11.46 -0.67
N THR A 153 2.36 12.04 -1.81
CA THR A 153 2.06 11.42 -3.11
C THR A 153 2.87 10.14 -3.39
N THR A 154 3.93 9.90 -2.60
CA THR A 154 4.72 8.66 -2.62
C THR A 154 4.38 7.70 -1.48
N ALA A 155 3.38 8.05 -0.66
CA ALA A 155 2.82 7.28 0.43
C ALA A 155 1.32 7.04 0.18
N PHE A 156 0.96 5.92 -0.46
CA PHE A 156 -0.44 5.62 -0.78
C PHE A 156 -0.70 4.11 -0.82
N SER A 157 -1.97 3.74 -0.71
CA SER A 157 -2.38 2.34 -0.58
C SER A 157 -3.33 1.88 -1.70
N ILE A 158 -3.22 0.61 -2.07
CA ILE A 158 -4.13 -0.09 -2.99
C ILE A 158 -4.75 -1.25 -2.24
N ILE A 159 -6.07 -1.25 -2.10
CA ILE A 159 -6.80 -2.16 -1.19
C ILE A 159 -7.75 -3.07 -1.97
N PHE A 160 -7.71 -4.35 -1.60
CA PHE A 160 -8.65 -5.37 -2.01
C PHE A 160 -9.58 -5.72 -0.84
N SER A 161 -10.85 -5.90 -1.16
CA SER A 161 -11.87 -6.41 -0.24
C SER A 161 -11.66 -7.90 0.09
N PRO A 162 -12.33 -8.46 1.10
CA PRO A 162 -12.31 -9.89 1.40
C PRO A 162 -12.67 -10.80 0.22
N SER A 163 -13.44 -10.28 -0.75
CA SER A 163 -13.80 -10.99 -1.99
C SER A 163 -12.73 -10.92 -3.09
N GLY A 164 -11.61 -10.25 -2.82
CA GLY A 164 -10.53 -10.01 -3.78
C GLY A 164 -10.83 -8.95 -4.84
N LYS A 165 -11.89 -8.14 -4.69
CA LYS A 165 -12.17 -6.99 -5.56
C LYS A 165 -11.42 -5.75 -5.09
N LEU A 166 -10.87 -4.96 -6.00
CA LEU A 166 -10.33 -3.64 -5.69
C LEU A 166 -11.44 -2.74 -5.14
N VAL A 167 -11.15 -2.00 -4.09
CA VAL A 167 -12.09 -1.06 -3.47
C VAL A 167 -11.41 0.26 -3.14
N ILE A 168 -12.22 1.31 -3.04
CA ILE A 168 -11.82 2.54 -2.35
C ILE A 168 -12.24 2.42 -0.90
N HIS A 169 -11.28 2.51 -0.02
CA HIS A 169 -11.44 2.34 1.41
C HIS A 169 -10.53 3.32 2.15
N ASN A 170 -10.99 3.85 3.28
CA ASN A 170 -10.14 4.65 4.15
C ASN A 170 -9.08 3.76 4.80
N VAL A 171 -7.82 4.15 4.69
CA VAL A 171 -6.66 3.43 5.22
C VAL A 171 -5.96 4.34 6.20
N ARG A 172 -5.68 3.81 7.39
CA ARG A 172 -4.78 4.43 8.36
C ARG A 172 -3.84 3.39 8.91
N VAL A 173 -2.58 3.46 8.53
CA VAL A 173 -1.56 2.50 8.91
C VAL A 173 -0.99 2.79 10.29
N ARG A 174 -0.82 1.73 11.08
CA ARG A 174 -0.36 1.73 12.47
C ARG A 174 0.76 0.71 12.66
N ASN A 175 1.50 0.90 13.74
CA ASN A 175 2.26 -0.19 14.33
C ASN A 175 1.35 -1.37 14.71
N ARG A 176 1.93 -2.56 14.85
CA ARG A 176 1.23 -3.82 15.18
C ARG A 176 0.40 -3.76 16.45
N ASP A 177 0.77 -2.90 17.40
CA ASP A 177 0.09 -2.74 18.69
C ASP A 177 -1.06 -1.70 18.61
N GLY A 178 -1.26 -1.05 17.46
CA GLY A 178 -2.31 -0.06 17.23
C GLY A 178 -2.08 1.28 17.93
N GLU A 179 -0.89 1.52 18.49
CA GLU A 179 -0.67 2.66 19.36
C GLU A 179 -0.60 4.00 18.59
N GLY A 180 -1.33 4.99 19.10
CA GLY A 180 -1.21 6.40 18.78
C GLY A 180 0.19 6.96 19.02
N ASP A 181 0.67 7.86 18.18
CA ASP A 181 1.64 8.86 18.61
C ASP A 181 0.89 9.97 19.36
N SER A 182 0.67 9.72 20.65
CA SER A 182 0.01 10.61 21.59
C SER A 182 0.60 10.35 22.98
N PRO A 183 0.65 11.37 23.86
CA PRO A 183 1.11 11.20 25.24
C PRO A 183 0.38 10.09 26.02
N SER A 184 -0.84 9.72 25.59
CA SER A 184 -1.63 8.65 26.21
C SER A 184 -1.13 7.23 25.90
N PHE A 185 -0.28 7.06 24.88
CA PHE A 185 0.27 5.76 24.51
C PHE A 185 1.77 5.73 24.81
N PRO A 186 2.21 4.92 25.79
CA PRO A 186 3.62 4.81 26.12
C PRO A 186 4.41 4.32 24.89
N ASP A 187 5.68 4.70 24.74
CA ASP A 187 6.50 4.38 23.56
C ASP A 187 7.04 2.93 23.60
N LEU A 188 6.11 1.96 23.69
CA LEU A 188 6.38 0.55 23.95
C LEU A 188 6.43 -0.31 22.70
N SER A 189 5.78 0.11 21.61
CA SER A 189 5.72 -0.71 20.39
C SER A 189 7.13 -1.02 19.85
N ARG A 190 7.40 -2.31 19.66
CA ARG A 190 8.63 -2.84 19.06
C ARG A 190 8.45 -3.23 17.60
N ASP A 191 7.42 -2.67 16.95
CA ASP A 191 7.23 -2.89 15.53
C ASP A 191 8.40 -2.30 14.73
N ASP A 192 8.98 -3.13 13.87
CA ASP A 192 10.12 -2.82 13.01
C ASP A 192 9.69 -2.27 11.64
N ILE A 193 8.39 -2.37 11.30
CA ILE A 193 7.87 -1.88 10.03
C ILE A 193 7.30 -0.47 10.16
N PHE A 194 6.14 -0.31 10.80
CA PHE A 194 5.51 0.98 11.03
C PHE A 194 5.60 1.36 12.50
N ASN A 195 6.03 2.59 12.81
CA ASN A 195 6.11 3.03 14.19
C ASN A 195 6.03 4.54 14.34
N LYS A 196 6.06 5.01 15.59
CA LYS A 196 6.12 6.42 15.98
C LYS A 196 7.43 7.05 15.49
N SER A 197 7.40 8.36 15.30
CA SER A 197 8.49 9.15 14.73
C SER A 197 9.79 8.99 15.52
N ALA A 198 9.71 8.98 16.85
CA ALA A 198 10.87 8.76 17.71
C ALA A 198 11.56 7.41 17.44
N LYS A 199 10.79 6.32 17.27
CA LYS A 199 11.31 4.98 16.98
C LYS A 199 11.93 4.90 15.59
N VAL A 200 11.25 5.48 14.60
CA VAL A 200 11.73 5.50 13.21
C VAL A 200 13.01 6.32 13.09
N ASN A 201 13.06 7.50 13.72
CA ASN A 201 14.26 8.35 13.73
C ASN A 201 15.44 7.69 14.44
N ALA A 202 15.16 6.84 15.44
CA ALA A 202 16.16 6.03 16.13
C ALA A 202 16.60 4.77 15.35
N GLY A 203 16.03 4.52 14.17
CA GLY A 203 16.33 3.34 13.34
C GLY A 203 15.72 2.04 13.85
N ILE A 204 14.74 2.10 14.77
CA ILE A 204 14.05 0.92 15.30
C ILE A 204 13.01 0.39 14.31
N ALA A 205 12.39 1.29 13.55
CA ALA A 205 11.40 0.96 12.53
C ALA A 205 11.69 1.67 11.22
N MET A 206 11.20 1.10 10.11
CA MET A 206 11.51 1.60 8.76
C MET A 206 10.63 2.77 8.32
N PHE A 207 9.36 2.78 8.74
CA PHE A 207 8.34 3.71 8.25
C PHE A 207 7.59 4.39 9.38
N TYR A 208 7.28 5.67 9.17
CA TYR A 208 6.32 6.39 10.01
C TYR A 208 4.90 5.84 9.80
N GLN A 209 4.15 5.72 10.90
CA GLN A 209 2.71 5.47 10.88
C GLN A 209 1.87 6.72 10.53
N ASP A 210 0.58 6.55 10.28
CA ASP A 210 -0.33 7.60 9.78
C ASP A 210 -0.89 8.53 10.88
N ASP A 211 -0.01 9.08 11.70
CA ASP A 211 -0.33 10.11 12.70
C ASP A 211 0.18 11.51 12.34
N TYR A 212 0.97 11.63 11.28
CA TYR A 212 1.67 12.84 10.89
C TYR A 212 1.06 13.44 9.62
N ALA A 213 -0.21 13.83 9.69
CA ALA A 213 -0.91 14.41 8.53
C ALA A 213 -0.22 15.67 7.98
N ASN A 214 0.41 16.46 8.85
CA ASN A 214 1.27 17.60 8.49
C ASN A 214 2.53 17.21 7.70
N LEU A 215 2.94 15.93 7.77
CA LEU A 215 4.05 15.37 7.01
C LEU A 215 3.59 14.62 5.76
N GLY A 216 2.29 14.63 5.44
CA GLY A 216 1.72 13.82 4.37
C GLY A 216 1.40 12.38 4.77
N LEU A 217 1.36 12.05 6.07
CA LEU A 217 1.14 10.69 6.55
C LEU A 217 -0.02 10.65 7.54
N GLY A 218 -1.24 10.54 7.03
CA GLY A 218 -2.48 10.44 7.80
C GLY A 218 -3.44 9.47 7.15
N GLN A 219 -4.68 9.39 7.65
CA GLN A 219 -5.71 8.61 6.97
C GLN A 219 -5.84 9.07 5.50
N GLU A 220 -5.94 8.11 4.58
CA GLU A 220 -6.05 8.33 3.14
C GLU A 220 -7.15 7.45 2.55
N GLU A 221 -7.71 7.85 1.39
CA GLU A 221 -8.50 6.93 0.57
C GLU A 221 -7.57 6.08 -0.31
N SER A 222 -7.77 4.77 -0.36
CA SER A 222 -6.99 3.91 -1.26
C SER A 222 -7.15 4.31 -2.73
N ARG A 223 -6.15 3.96 -3.56
CA ARG A 223 -6.04 4.39 -4.96
C ARG A 223 -6.42 3.28 -5.93
N ARG A 224 -6.86 3.70 -7.13
CA ARG A 224 -7.16 2.81 -8.27
C ARG A 224 -6.06 2.78 -9.32
N GLY A 225 -5.04 3.61 -9.15
CA GLY A 225 -4.00 3.80 -10.13
C GLY A 225 -2.91 4.71 -9.62
N PHE A 226 -1.81 4.74 -10.36
CA PHE A 226 -0.59 5.45 -10.04
C PHE A 226 0.27 5.55 -11.31
N ILE A 227 1.29 6.40 -11.28
CA ILE A 227 2.33 6.44 -12.32
C ILE A 227 3.60 5.75 -11.82
N ILE A 228 4.39 5.22 -12.76
CA ILE A 228 5.77 4.78 -12.50
C ILE A 228 6.70 5.81 -13.13
N TYR A 229 7.68 6.29 -12.38
CA TYR A 229 8.63 7.30 -12.83
C TYR A 229 10.08 6.86 -12.62
N ASP A 230 10.97 7.43 -13.43
CA ASP A 230 12.43 7.29 -13.28
C ASP A 230 12.92 8.30 -12.24
N ARG A 231 13.53 7.78 -11.15
CA ARG A 231 13.95 8.59 -10.01
C ARG A 231 15.03 9.61 -10.36
N LEU A 232 15.93 9.31 -11.29
CA LEU A 232 17.00 10.22 -11.70
C LEU A 232 16.45 11.36 -12.55
N LYS A 233 15.55 11.05 -13.50
CA LYS A 233 14.86 12.06 -14.31
C LYS A 233 13.96 12.95 -13.45
N PHE A 234 13.20 12.36 -12.54
CA PHE A 234 12.38 13.09 -11.57
C PHE A 234 13.23 14.03 -10.72
N LYS A 235 14.31 13.52 -10.11
CA LYS A 235 15.21 14.32 -9.27
C LYS A 235 15.80 15.51 -10.02
N ARG A 236 16.22 15.32 -11.28
CA ARG A 236 16.73 16.41 -12.12
C ARG A 236 15.66 17.47 -12.39
N ALA A 237 14.46 17.05 -12.78
CA ALA A 237 13.35 17.97 -13.03
C ALA A 237 12.93 18.72 -11.76
N TYR A 238 12.91 18.03 -10.62
CA TYR A 238 12.64 18.60 -9.30
C TYR A 238 13.66 19.69 -8.92
N GLN A 239 14.95 19.42 -9.10
CA GLN A 239 16.01 20.39 -8.84
C GLN A 239 15.95 21.63 -9.75
N GLN A 240 15.31 21.50 -10.91
CA GLN A 240 15.07 22.59 -11.86
C GLN A 240 13.76 23.35 -11.59
N GLY A 241 12.98 22.95 -10.58
CA GLY A 241 11.66 23.52 -10.31
C GLY A 241 10.62 23.19 -11.39
N GLN A 242 10.82 22.09 -12.13
CA GLN A 242 9.98 21.66 -13.26
C GLN A 242 9.56 20.19 -13.12
N ALA A 243 9.42 19.70 -11.89
CA ALA A 243 9.06 18.30 -11.63
C ALA A 243 7.72 17.93 -12.28
N TYR A 244 6.71 18.79 -12.15
CA TYR A 244 5.39 18.56 -12.71
C TYR A 244 5.36 18.85 -14.21
N SER A 245 5.54 20.12 -14.60
CA SER A 245 5.35 20.58 -15.98
C SER A 245 6.39 19.98 -16.93
N GLY A 246 7.62 19.81 -16.45
CA GLY A 246 8.73 19.30 -17.24
C GLY A 246 8.78 17.77 -17.33
N TYR A 247 8.16 17.05 -16.39
CA TYR A 247 8.31 15.59 -16.29
C TYR A 247 7.03 14.82 -15.95
N LEU A 248 6.42 15.00 -14.77
CA LEU A 248 5.28 14.19 -14.33
C LEU A 248 4.07 14.30 -15.27
N TRP A 249 3.78 15.50 -15.79
CA TRP A 249 2.69 15.72 -16.75
C TRP A 249 2.76 14.78 -17.96
N LYS A 250 3.98 14.48 -18.42
CA LYS A 250 4.22 13.59 -19.58
C LYS A 250 3.96 12.11 -19.27
N LEU A 251 3.92 11.73 -17.99
CA LEU A 251 3.67 10.36 -17.53
C LEU A 251 2.18 10.11 -17.26
N ILE A 252 1.35 11.16 -17.16
CA ILE A 252 -0.10 11.02 -16.91
C ILE A 252 -0.80 10.16 -17.98
N PRO A 253 -0.49 10.29 -19.29
CA PRO A 253 -1.05 9.39 -20.31
C PRO A 253 -0.71 7.91 -20.08
N ASP A 254 0.46 7.62 -19.50
CA ASP A 254 0.97 6.28 -19.21
C ASP A 254 0.60 5.79 -17.79
N ALA A 255 -0.37 6.47 -17.15
CA ALA A 255 -0.83 6.09 -15.82
C ALA A 255 -1.36 4.65 -15.81
N ILE A 256 -0.98 3.92 -14.77
CA ILE A 256 -1.41 2.56 -14.54
C ILE A 256 -2.72 2.61 -13.76
N TYR A 257 -3.74 1.94 -14.28
CA TYR A 257 -4.99 1.71 -13.57
C TYR A 257 -5.11 0.25 -13.18
N ILE A 258 -5.93 -0.03 -12.17
CA ILE A 258 -6.16 -1.39 -11.69
C ILE A 258 -7.60 -1.76 -11.99
N ASN A 259 -7.76 -2.88 -12.71
CA ASN A 259 -9.07 -3.41 -13.00
C ASN A 259 -9.78 -3.83 -11.69
N PRO A 260 -10.99 -3.34 -11.39
CA PRO A 260 -11.62 -3.61 -10.11
C PRO A 260 -11.97 -5.07 -9.81
N TYR A 261 -12.15 -5.88 -10.86
CA TYR A 261 -12.59 -7.27 -10.75
C TYR A 261 -11.43 -8.25 -10.74
N THR A 262 -10.42 -8.01 -11.58
CA THR A 262 -9.27 -8.91 -11.70
C THR A 262 -8.11 -8.50 -10.79
N GLY A 263 -8.04 -7.22 -10.38
CA GLY A 263 -6.91 -6.65 -9.66
C GLY A 263 -5.65 -6.52 -10.52
N THR A 264 -5.76 -6.70 -11.83
CA THR A 264 -4.63 -6.60 -12.77
C THR A 264 -4.42 -5.16 -13.20
N MET A 265 -3.17 -4.79 -13.46
CA MET A 265 -2.83 -3.52 -14.10
C MET A 265 -3.39 -3.48 -15.52
N ILE A 266 -3.94 -2.33 -15.89
CA ILE A 266 -4.40 -2.00 -17.23
C ILE A 266 -3.80 -0.66 -17.65
N GLU A 267 -3.41 -0.58 -18.91
CA GLU A 267 -2.97 0.66 -19.56
C GLU A 267 -4.18 1.31 -20.23
N LYS A 268 -4.13 2.64 -20.38
CA LYS A 268 -5.21 3.41 -21.00
C LYS A 268 -5.15 3.37 -22.52
#